data_AF-X1IYV8-F1
#
_entry.id   AF-X1IYV8-F1
#
_cell.length_a   1.000
_cell.length_b   1.000
_cell.length_c   1.000
_cell.angle_alpha   90.00
_cell.angle_beta   90.00
_cell.angle_gamma   90.00
#
_symmetry.space_group_name_H-M   'P 1'
#
loop_
_entity.id
_entity.type
_entity.pdbx_description
1 polymer ?
#
loop_
_entity_poly.entity_id
_entity_poly.type
_entity_poly.pdbx_seq_one_letter_code
_entity_poly.pdbx_strand_id
1 'polypeptide(L)' 'NVDLEARLVEMARGYSLAQIKAFIRSIQAAGEQLRQNANPRLVLEVLMLSIPEERGVAKYG' A
#
# COMPACT_ATOMS: atom_id res chain seq x y z
N ASN A 1 12.49 17.89 15.72
CA ASN A 1 13.00 16.91 14.76
C ASN A 1 12.01 15.75 14.77
N VAL A 2 11.14 15.63 13.78
CA VAL A 2 10.19 14.50 13.69
C VAL A 2 10.97 13.34 13.09
N ASP A 3 11.20 12.30 13.88
CA ASP A 3 11.88 11.10 13.42
C ASP A 3 10.92 10.30 12.51
N LEU A 4 11.06 10.53 11.20
CA LEU A 4 10.29 9.85 10.17
C LEU A 4 10.58 8.35 10.14
N GLU A 5 11.81 7.95 10.48
CA GLU A 5 12.23 6.55 10.51
C GLU A 5 11.48 5.81 11.61
N ALA A 6 11.45 6.37 12.83
CA ALA A 6 10.71 5.79 13.95
C ALA A 6 9.22 5.58 13.61
N ARG A 7 8.60 6.57 12.95
CA ARG A 7 7.19 6.46 12.52
C ARG A 7 6.98 5.37 11.47
N LEU A 8 7.89 5.25 10.51
CA LEU A 8 7.82 4.20 9.48
C LEU A 8 8.02 2.81 10.09
N VAL A 9 8.92 2.68 11.06
CA VAL A 9 9.14 1.43 11.81
C VAL A 9 7.87 1.02 12.56
N GLU A 10 7.23 1.94 13.29
CA GLU A 10 5.97 1.65 13.99
C GLU A 10 4.86 1.23 13.02
N MET A 11 4.69 1.94 11.90
CA MET A 11 3.69 1.57 10.87
C MET A 11 3.96 0.20 10.25
N ALA A 12 5.23 -0.14 10.00
CA ALA A 12 5.62 -1.38 9.35
C ALA A 12 5.37 -2.62 10.23
N ARG A 13 5.34 -2.48 11.56
CA ARG A 13 5.06 -3.59 12.50
C ARG A 13 3.75 -4.30 12.20
N GLY A 14 2.75 -3.56 11.71
CA GLY A 14 1.43 -4.07 11.34
C GLY A 14 1.41 -4.93 10.06
N TYR A 15 2.49 -4.96 9.27
CA TYR A 15 2.51 -5.61 7.96
C TYR A 15 3.64 -6.62 7.83
N SER A 16 3.47 -7.61 6.95
CA SER A 16 4.57 -8.48 6.54
C SER A 16 5.42 -7.82 5.46
N LEU A 17 6.70 -8.19 5.39
CA LEU A 17 7.58 -7.75 4.31
C LEU A 17 7.00 -8.10 2.92
N ALA A 18 6.29 -9.23 2.81
CA ALA A 18 5.62 -9.64 1.58
C ALA A 18 4.48 -8.67 1.20
N GLN A 19 3.62 -8.29 2.15
CA GLN A 19 2.55 -7.30 1.94
C GLN A 19 3.10 -5.93 1.53
N ILE A 20 4.13 -5.45 2.23
CA ILE A 20 4.79 -4.17 1.91
C ILE A 20 5.35 -4.21 0.47
N LYS A 21 6.10 -5.27 0.13
CA LYS A 21 6.65 -5.43 -1.23
C LYS A 21 5.55 -5.55 -2.29
N ALA A 22 4.43 -6.22 -1.99
CA ALA A 22 3.31 -6.32 -2.91
C ALA A 22 2.66 -4.97 -3.16
N PHE A 23 2.39 -4.19 -2.12
CA PHE A 23 1.77 -2.88 -2.25
C PHE A 23 2.66 -1.88 -3.01
N ILE A 24 3.98 -1.91 -2.78
CA ILE A 24 4.94 -1.11 -3.57
C ILE A 24 4.83 -1.42 -5.07
N ARG A 25 4.72 -2.71 -5.44
CA ARG A 25 4.53 -3.10 -6.85
C ARG A 25 3.21 -2.58 -7.42
N SER A 26 2.13 -2.60 -6.63
CA SER A 26 0.84 -2.02 -7.04
C SER A 26 0.95 -0.52 -7.33
N ILE A 27 1.66 0.23 -6.48
CA ILE A 27 1.92 1.67 -6.69
C ILE A 27 2.72 1.90 -7.99
N GLN A 28 3.76 1.11 -8.22
CA GLN A 28 4.57 1.20 -9.45
C GLN A 28 3.74 0.92 -10.71
N ALA A 29 2.90 -0.11 -10.68
CA ALA A 29 2.00 -0.46 -11.77
C ALA A 29 0.97 0.65 -12.03
N ALA A 30 0.37 1.22 -10.97
CA ALA A 30 -0.53 2.37 -11.09
C ALA A 30 0.16 3.58 -11.75
N GLY A 31 1.41 3.87 -11.36
CA GLY A 31 2.21 4.93 -11.99
C GLY A 31 2.45 4.70 -13.49
N GLU A 32 2.67 3.44 -13.89
CA GLU A 32 2.80 3.09 -15.32
C GLU A 32 1.48 3.26 -16.08
N GLN A 33 0.36 2.80 -15.51
CA GLN A 33 -0.96 2.99 -16.10
C GLN A 33 -1.29 4.48 -16.31
N LEU A 34 -0.95 5.33 -15.35
CA LEU A 34 -1.13 6.78 -15.48
C LEU A 34 -0.27 7.38 -16.60
N ARG A 35 0.99 6.93 -16.76
CA ARG A 35 1.86 7.34 -17.89
C ARG A 35 1.28 6.93 -19.24
N GLN A 36 0.53 5.84 -19.28
CA GLN A 36 -0.15 5.33 -20.48
C GLN A 36 -1.55 5.96 -20.69
N ASN A 37 -1.87 7.06 -20.01
CA ASN A 37 -3.16 7.77 -20.08
C ASN A 37 -4.37 6.94 -19.64
N ALA A 38 -4.19 5.95 -18.75
CA ALA A 38 -5.32 5.30 -18.09
C ALA A 38 -6.12 6.32 -17.27
N ASN A 39 -7.43 6.07 -17.10
CA ASN A 39 -8.31 6.95 -16.32
C ASN A 39 -7.80 7.06 -14.86
N PRO A 40 -7.39 8.25 -14.38
CA PRO A 40 -6.77 8.38 -13.06
C PRO A 40 -7.67 7.95 -11.89
N ARG A 41 -8.99 8.14 -12.02
CA ARG A 41 -9.95 7.73 -11.00
C ARG A 41 -10.02 6.21 -10.90
N LEU A 42 -10.10 5.52 -12.03
CA LEU A 42 -10.14 4.04 -12.05
C LEU A 42 -8.83 3.45 -11.52
N VAL A 43 -7.68 4.02 -11.91
CA VAL A 43 -6.37 3.59 -11.38
C VAL A 43 -6.32 3.72 -9.86
N LEU A 44 -6.83 4.82 -9.30
CA LEU A 44 -6.92 5.02 -7.86
C LEU A 44 -7.82 3.99 -7.20
N GLU A 45 -9.02 3.77 -7.74
CA GLU A 45 -9.98 2.77 -7.22
C GLU A 45 -9.35 1.37 -7.16
N VAL A 46 -8.65 0.96 -8.22
CA VAL A 46 -7.94 -0.34 -8.26
C VAL A 46 -6.77 -0.38 -7.27
N LEU A 47 -5.98 0.69 -7.16
CA LEU A 47 -4.88 0.76 -6.20
C LEU A 47 -5.39 0.61 -4.76
N MET A 48 -6.52 1.23 -4.41
CA MET A 48 -7.12 1.16 -3.09
C MET A 48 -7.50 -0.27 -2.69
N LEU A 49 -7.94 -1.10 -3.65
CA LEU A 49 -8.25 -2.52 -3.40
C LEU A 49 -7.00 -3.36 -3.08
N SER A 50 -5.81 -2.85 -3.37
CA SER A 50 -4.55 -3.54 -3.09
C SER A 50 -3.91 -3.16 -1.76
N ILE A 51 -4.53 -2.25 -1.00
CA ILE A 51 -4.04 -1.87 0.35
C ILE A 51 -4.07 -3.13 1.23
N PRO A 52 -2.94 -3.55 1.79
CA PRO A 52 -2.90 -4.73 2.63
C PRO A 52 -3.65 -4.46 3.94
N GLU A 53 -4.29 -5.50 4.47
CA GLU A 53 -4.83 -5.46 5.82
C GLU A 53 -3.71 -5.62 6.85
N GLU A 54 -3.83 -4.89 7.95
CA GLU A 54 -2.91 -5.02 9.08
C GLU A 54 -3.07 -6.41 9.71
N ARG A 55 -1.94 -7.07 10.02
CA ARG A 55 -1.88 -8.43 10.59
C ARG A 55 -2.68 -8.60 11.90
N GLY A 56 -3.05 -7.49 12.55
CA GLY A 56 -3.79 -7.44 13.81
C GLY A 56 -5.31 -7.38 13.70
N VAL A 57 -5.90 -7.28 12.50
CA VAL A 57 -7.36 -7.31 12.34
C VAL A 57 -7.83 -8.72 12.02
N ALA A 58 -7.57 -9.66 12.94
CA ALA A 58 -8.43 -10.82 13.06
C ALA A 58 -9.78 -10.34 13.61
N LYS A 59 -10.64 -9.80 12.74
CA LYS A 59 -12.06 -9.69 13.06
C LYS A 59 -12.60 -11.13 13.11
N TYR A 60 -13.02 -11.52 14.31
CA TYR A 60 -13.84 -12.65 14.73
C TYR A 60 -14.34 -13.63 13.64
N GLY A 61 -14.23 -14.92 13.95
CA GLY A 61 -14.70 -16.04 13.13
C GLY A 61 -16.21 -16.08 12.89
#